data_AF-A0A1J3GQ18-F1
#
_entry.id   AF-A0A1J3GQ18-F1
#
_cell.length_a   1.000
_cell.length_b   1.000
_cell.length_c   1.000
_cell.angle_alpha   90.00
_cell.angle_beta   90.00
_cell.angle_gamma   90.00
#
_symmetry.space_group_name_H-M   'P 1'
#
loop_
_entity.id
_entity.type
_entity.pdbx_description
1 polymer ?
#
loop_
_entity_poly.entity_id
_entity_poly.type
_entity_poly.pdbx_seq_one_letter_code
_entity_poly.pdbx_strand_id
1 'polypeptide(L)'
;PFIILERANCIASLWQNRTYDRLKLHLPKQFCQLPNFPFPEDYPEYPTKFQFIQYLEDYATNFDINPKYNETVQSAKYDETFGLWR
;
A
#
# COMPACT_ATOMS: atom_id res chain seq x y z
N PRO A 1 -13.05 12.84 3.79
CA PRO A 1 -11.88 13.33 3.03
C PRO A 1 -10.58 13.09 3.83
N PHE A 2 -9.58 12.48 3.18
CA PHE A 2 -8.28 12.17 3.77
C PHE A 2 -7.15 12.55 2.81
N ILE A 3 -5.93 12.69 3.33
CA ILE A 3 -4.71 12.89 2.56
C ILE A 3 -3.70 11.83 3.04
N ILE A 4 -3.02 11.19 2.09
CA ILE A 4 -1.93 10.26 2.38
C ILE A 4 -0.66 10.87 1.81
N LEU A 5 0.38 10.97 2.64
CA LEU A 5 1.70 11.45 2.25
C LEU A 5 2.66 10.25 2.30
N GLU A 6 3.40 10.02 1.21
CA GLU A 6 4.37 8.94 1.09
C GLU A 6 5.71 9.51 0.62
N ARG A 7 6.79 9.17 1.33
CA ARG A 7 8.15 9.62 1.01
C ARG A 7 8.65 8.99 -0.30
N ALA A 8 8.34 7.72 -0.53
CA ALA A 8 8.75 7.02 -1.73
C ALA A 8 7.98 7.52 -2.97
N ASN A 9 8.47 7.15 -4.14
CA ASN A 9 7.85 7.46 -5.43
C ASN A 9 6.78 6.44 -5.86
N CYS A 10 6.46 5.44 -5.03
CA CYS A 10 5.52 4.38 -5.37
C CYS A 10 4.87 3.75 -4.12
N ILE A 11 3.75 3.05 -4.33
CA ILE A 11 3.11 2.25 -3.28
C ILE A 11 3.97 1.03 -2.96
N ALA A 12 3.90 0.56 -1.70
CA ALA A 12 4.61 -0.65 -1.27
C ALA A 12 6.10 -0.62 -1.60
N SER A 13 6.75 0.53 -1.45
CA SER A 13 8.15 0.78 -1.86
C SER A 13 9.16 -0.24 -1.30
N LEU A 14 8.91 -0.81 -0.13
CA LEU A 14 9.69 -1.92 0.42
C LEU A 14 9.65 -3.14 -0.50
N TRP A 15 8.45 -3.56 -0.93
CA TRP A 15 8.28 -4.66 -1.87
C TRP A 15 8.94 -4.32 -3.19
N GLN A 16 8.64 -3.17 -3.78
CA GLN A 16 9.19 -2.82 -5.10
C GLN A 16 10.73 -2.76 -5.09
N ASN A 17 11.33 -2.03 -4.14
CA ASN A 17 12.72 -1.61 -4.21
C ASN A 17 13.69 -2.33 -3.27
N ARG A 18 13.19 -3.09 -2.28
CA ARG A 18 14.00 -3.64 -1.17
C ARG A 18 13.78 -5.14 -0.93
N THR A 19 13.20 -5.87 -1.88
CA THR A 19 13.01 -7.32 -1.79
C THR A 19 13.53 -8.04 -3.03
N TYR A 20 13.96 -9.30 -2.84
CA TYR A 20 14.40 -10.18 -3.92
C TYR A 20 13.26 -10.52 -4.88
N ASP A 21 13.57 -10.69 -6.17
CA ASP A 21 12.56 -10.97 -7.20
C ASP A 21 11.87 -12.33 -7.03
N ARG A 22 12.53 -13.28 -6.36
CA ARG A 22 11.99 -14.62 -6.09
C ARG A 22 11.06 -14.66 -4.87
N LEU A 23 10.85 -13.53 -4.19
CA LEU A 23 10.00 -13.47 -3.00
C LEU A 23 8.55 -13.84 -3.35
N LYS A 24 7.92 -14.60 -2.47
CA LYS A 24 6.49 -14.91 -2.48
C LYS A 24 5.90 -14.60 -1.11
N LEU A 25 4.57 -14.47 -1.04
CA LEU A 25 3.89 -14.43 0.24
C LEU A 25 4.16 -15.72 1.02
N HIS A 26 4.38 -15.60 2.32
CA HIS A 26 4.61 -16.73 3.21
C HIS A 26 3.32 -17.34 3.74
N LEU A 27 2.20 -16.60 3.67
CA LEU A 27 0.86 -17.07 4.02
C LEU A 27 0.00 -17.25 2.75
N PRO A 28 -1.00 -18.14 2.79
CA PRO A 28 -1.99 -18.27 1.72
C PRO A 28 -2.72 -16.94 1.42
N LYS A 29 -3.03 -16.70 0.15
CA LYS A 29 -3.62 -15.45 -0.35
C LYS A 29 -4.88 -15.01 0.39
N GLN A 30 -5.72 -15.95 0.82
CA GLN A 30 -6.95 -15.67 1.58
C GLN A 30 -6.70 -14.92 2.89
N PHE A 31 -5.53 -15.06 3.51
CA PHE A 31 -5.17 -14.37 4.75
C PHE A 31 -4.48 -13.02 4.52
N CYS A 32 -4.07 -12.74 3.28
CA CYS A 32 -3.36 -11.52 2.92
C CYS A 32 -4.22 -10.55 2.09
N GLN A 33 -5.49 -10.88 1.84
CA GLN A 33 -6.38 -10.03 1.05
C GLN A 33 -6.84 -8.84 1.88
N LEU A 34 -6.89 -7.68 1.25
CA LEU A 34 -7.42 -6.45 1.81
C LEU A 34 -8.96 -6.48 1.84
N PRO A 35 -9.58 -5.76 2.78
CA PRO A 35 -11.03 -5.73 2.93
C PRO A 35 -11.75 -5.34 1.63
N ASN A 36 -12.85 -6.02 1.33
CA ASN A 36 -13.74 -5.73 0.19
C ASN A 36 -13.10 -5.88 -1.20
N PHE A 37 -11.92 -6.50 -1.31
CA PHE A 37 -11.24 -6.70 -2.58
C PHE A 37 -10.43 -8.00 -2.56
N PRO A 38 -11.04 -9.14 -2.92
CA PRO A 38 -10.35 -10.42 -2.88
C PRO A 38 -9.21 -10.46 -3.91
N PHE A 39 -8.23 -11.33 -3.69
CA PHE A 39 -7.26 -11.62 -4.74
C PHE A 39 -7.93 -12.23 -5.98
N PRO A 40 -7.39 -11.99 -7.19
CA PRO A 40 -7.83 -12.67 -8.40
C PRO A 40 -7.82 -14.20 -8.25
N GLU A 41 -8.78 -14.88 -8.85
CA GLU A 41 -8.92 -16.34 -8.73
C GLU A 41 -7.72 -17.09 -9.33
N ASP A 42 -7.14 -16.55 -10.40
CA ASP A 42 -5.98 -17.08 -11.12
C ASP A 42 -4.65 -16.98 -10.36
N TYR A 43 -4.59 -16.18 -9.29
CA TYR A 43 -3.40 -16.10 -8.46
C TYR A 43 -3.15 -17.43 -7.72
N PRO A 44 -1.89 -17.88 -7.59
CA PRO A 44 -1.57 -19.08 -6.83
C PRO A 44 -1.87 -18.88 -5.33
N GLU A 45 -1.93 -19.97 -4.56
CA GLU A 45 -2.11 -19.90 -3.10
C GLU A 45 -1.08 -18.99 -2.43
N TYR A 46 0.15 -18.96 -2.95
CA TYR A 46 1.23 -18.08 -2.50
C TYR A 46 1.67 -17.15 -3.65
N PRO A 47 1.05 -15.97 -3.78
CA PRO A 47 1.37 -14.97 -4.80
C PRO A 47 2.85 -14.58 -4.80
N THR A 48 3.38 -14.30 -5.99
CA THR A 48 4.71 -13.69 -6.13
C THR A 48 4.72 -12.24 -5.64
N LYS A 49 5.91 -11.71 -5.34
CA LYS A 49 6.15 -10.28 -5.09
C LYS A 49 5.43 -9.41 -6.13
N PHE A 50 5.62 -9.69 -7.42
CA PHE A 50 5.05 -8.88 -8.50
C PHE A 50 3.52 -8.94 -8.54
N GLN A 51 2.95 -10.13 -8.35
CA GLN A 51 1.50 -10.31 -8.25
C GLN A 51 0.91 -9.56 -7.05
N PHE A 52 1.58 -9.60 -5.90
CA PHE A 52 1.14 -8.87 -4.71
C PHE A 52 1.23 -7.35 -4.89
N ILE A 53 2.31 -6.85 -5.51
CA ILE A 53 2.42 -5.42 -5.86
C ILE A 53 1.28 -5.00 -6.79
N GLN A 54 1.02 -5.76 -7.86
CA GLN A 54 -0.08 -5.46 -8.79
C GLN A 54 -1.42 -5.40 -8.07
N TYR A 55 -1.69 -6.35 -7.17
CA TYR A 55 -2.90 -6.36 -6.36
C TYR A 55 -3.05 -5.10 -5.49
N LEU A 56 -1.96 -4.58 -4.91
CA LEU A 56 -2.00 -3.34 -4.12
C LEU A 56 -2.27 -2.09 -4.99
N GLU A 57 -1.71 -2.05 -6.21
CA GLU A 57 -1.99 -0.99 -7.19
C GLU A 57 -3.45 -1.02 -7.64
N ASP A 58 -3.99 -2.22 -7.93
CA ASP A 58 -5.37 -2.43 -8.31
C ASP A 58 -6.33 -2.04 -7.17
N TYR A 59 -5.98 -2.40 -5.93
CA TYR A 59 -6.73 -1.98 -4.75
C TYR A 59 -6.77 -0.46 -4.61
N ALA A 60 -5.61 0.20 -4.72
CA ALA A 60 -5.53 1.65 -4.62
C ALA A 60 -6.37 2.33 -5.71
N THR A 61 -6.31 1.83 -6.94
CA THR A 61 -7.11 2.30 -8.07
C THR A 61 -8.60 2.10 -7.85
N ASN A 62 -9.02 0.92 -7.38
CA ASN A 62 -10.43 0.57 -7.18
C ASN A 62 -11.13 1.44 -6.10
N PHE A 63 -10.39 1.84 -5.05
CA PHE A 63 -10.92 2.65 -3.96
C PHE A 63 -10.53 4.13 -4.03
N ASP A 64 -9.98 4.58 -5.16
CA ASP A 64 -9.52 5.96 -5.39
C ASP A 64 -8.54 6.45 -4.29
N ILE A 65 -7.67 5.55 -3.84
CA ILE A 65 -6.63 5.86 -2.86
C ILE A 65 -5.43 6.43 -3.62
N ASN A 66 -5.24 7.74 -3.51
CA ASN A 66 -4.20 8.47 -4.23
C ASN A 66 -3.18 9.10 -3.27
N PRO A 67 -2.13 8.36 -2.83
CA PRO A 67 -1.05 8.94 -2.04
C PRO A 67 -0.32 10.03 -2.81
N LYS A 68 0.06 11.10 -2.11
CA LYS A 68 1.03 12.08 -2.62
C LYS A 68 2.43 11.52 -2.39
N TYR A 69 3.03 11.05 -3.47
CA TYR A 69 4.37 10.49 -3.48
C TYR A 69 5.45 11.58 -3.46
N ASN A 70 6.66 11.19 -3.04
CA ASN A 70 7.81 12.08 -2.84
C ASN A 70 7.59 13.17 -1.77
N GLU A 71 6.63 12.97 -0.86
CA GLU A 71 6.31 13.89 0.22
C GLU A 71 6.79 13.30 1.55
N THR A 72 7.89 13.86 2.09
CA THR A 72 8.41 13.42 3.39
C THR A 72 7.81 14.25 4.51
N VAL A 73 7.02 13.62 5.37
CA VAL A 73 6.55 14.24 6.61
C VAL A 73 7.74 14.44 7.56
N GLN A 74 8.05 15.69 7.88
CA GLN A 74 9.12 16.03 8.82
C GLN A 74 8.64 16.11 10.27
N SER A 75 7.40 16.56 10.48
CA SER A 75 6.76 16.69 11.79
C SER A 75 5.25 16.65 11.65
N ALA A 76 4.55 16.29 12.72
CA ALA A 76 3.10 16.49 12.86
C ALA A 76 2.80 16.91 14.30
N LYS A 77 2.02 17.97 14.48
CA LYS A 77 1.61 18.51 15.77
C LYS A 77 0.13 18.87 15.75
N TYR A 78 -0.60 18.48 16.79
CA TYR A 78 -1.96 18.92 16.97
C TYR A 78 -1.99 20.33 17.61
N ASP A 79 -2.73 21.24 16.98
CA ASP A 79 -2.98 22.58 17.50
C ASP A 79 -4.35 22.61 18.17
N GLU A 80 -4.37 22.55 19.50
CA GLU A 80 -5.60 22.54 20.30
C GLU A 80 -6.42 23.83 20.15
N THR A 81 -5.77 24.96 19.85
CA THR A 81 -6.46 26.25 19.69
C THR A 81 -7.37 26.23 18.48
N PHE A 82 -6.91 25.62 17.39
CA PHE A 82 -7.66 25.52 16.14
C PHE A 82 -8.34 24.16 15.94
N GLY A 83 -8.05 23.17 16.79
CA GLY A 83 -8.57 21.81 16.69
C GLY A 83 -8.07 21.05 15.46
N LEU A 84 -6.88 21.40 14.93
CA LEU A 84 -6.36 20.90 13.66
C LEU A 84 -4.94 20.35 13.78
N TRP A 85 -4.59 19.39 12.93
CA TRP A 85 -3.22 18.91 12.77
C TRP A 85 -2.43 19.86 11.87
N ARG A 86 -1.17 20.11 12.23
CA ARG A 86 -0.19 20.91 11.49
C ARG A 86 1.11 20.13 11.29
#